data_AF-A0A8J2MR30-F1
#
_entry.id   AF-A0A8J2MR30-F1
#
_cell.length_a   1.000
_cell.length_b   1.000
_cell.length_c   1.000
_cell.angle_alpha   90.00
_cell.angle_beta   90.00
_cell.angle_gamma   90.00
#
_symmetry.space_group_name_H-M   'P 1'
#
loop_
_entity.id
_entity.type
_entity.pdbx_description
1 polymer ?
#
loop_
_entity_poly.entity_id
_entity_poly.type
_entity_poly.pdbx_seq_one_letter_code
_entity_poly.pdbx_strand_id
1 'polypeptide(L)'
;MSRRSGIDRRRTLNLSSKNKYTKARRYTLSADAQAALSNLIEDVIENTLEDAKKMAENAGKNKVSIEEIEGALKKLCKTFSTENSTETRFRPSYLTFHPFKRRF
;
A
#
# COMPACT_ATOMS: atom_id res chain seq x y z
N MET A 1 -18.60 8.08 -74.30
CA MET A 1 -17.12 8.02 -74.23
C MET A 1 -16.69 8.53 -72.84
N SER A 2 -16.17 7.64 -71.98
CA SER A 2 -14.80 7.63 -71.38
C SER A 2 -14.40 8.91 -70.62
N ARG A 3 -14.45 8.95 -69.28
CA ARG A 3 -13.52 8.39 -68.24
C ARG A 3 -12.28 9.26 -67.95
N ARG A 4 -12.25 9.86 -66.74
CA ARG A 4 -11.12 10.26 -65.83
C ARG A 4 -11.58 11.51 -65.05
N SER A 5 -11.31 11.74 -63.77
CA SER A 5 -10.32 11.29 -62.79
C SER A 5 -11.02 11.11 -61.42
N GLY A 6 -10.69 10.13 -60.59
CA GLY A 6 -9.44 10.08 -59.85
C GLY A 6 -9.51 11.06 -58.66
N ILE A 7 -9.68 10.52 -57.44
CA ILE A 7 -8.94 10.84 -56.21
C ILE A 7 -9.53 9.96 -55.09
N ASP A 8 -8.76 8.91 -54.76
CA ASP A 8 -8.76 8.23 -53.48
C ASP A 8 -8.82 9.24 -52.33
N ARG A 9 -9.95 9.28 -51.61
CA ARG A 9 -9.98 9.81 -50.25
C ARG A 9 -9.95 8.64 -49.26
N ARG A 10 -8.83 7.92 -49.27
CA ARG A 10 -8.27 7.39 -48.01
C ARG A 10 -8.02 8.60 -47.10
N ARG A 11 -8.72 8.65 -45.96
CA ARG A 11 -8.47 9.47 -44.75
C ARG A 11 -9.83 9.60 -44.07
N THR A 12 -10.08 9.13 -42.86
CA THR A 12 -9.23 8.62 -41.80
C THR A 12 -10.17 7.87 -40.89
N LEU A 13 -9.77 6.68 -40.49
CA LEU A 13 -10.30 6.00 -39.33
C LEU A 13 -10.23 6.97 -38.14
N ASN A 14 -11.35 7.58 -37.79
CA ASN A 14 -11.53 8.18 -36.47
C ASN A 14 -11.72 7.03 -35.46
N LEU A 15 -10.75 6.11 -35.40
CA LEU A 15 -10.39 5.53 -34.12
C LEU A 15 -9.70 6.65 -33.36
N SER A 16 -10.53 7.49 -32.75
CA SER A 16 -10.15 8.16 -31.51
C SER A 16 -9.74 7.03 -30.57
N SER A 17 -8.46 6.67 -30.67
CA SER A 17 -7.77 5.92 -29.66
C SER A 17 -7.80 6.85 -28.46
N LYS A 18 -8.92 6.76 -27.71
CA LYS A 18 -9.02 7.20 -26.32
C LYS A 18 -8.03 6.30 -25.60
N ASN A 19 -6.76 6.64 -25.74
CA ASN A 19 -5.70 6.16 -24.93
C ASN A 19 -5.95 6.83 -23.57
N LYS A 20 -6.92 6.25 -22.84
CA LYS A 20 -7.16 6.49 -21.43
C LYS A 20 -5.96 5.89 -20.72
N TYR A 21 -4.80 6.55 -20.88
CA TYR A 21 -3.80 6.51 -19.84
C TYR A 21 -4.53 7.05 -18.62
N THR A 22 -4.99 6.13 -17.77
CA THR A 22 -5.31 6.41 -16.39
C THR A 22 -4.04 7.04 -15.85
N LYS A 23 -4.01 8.38 -15.86
CA LYS A 23 -2.87 9.17 -15.41
C LYS A 23 -2.70 8.72 -13.96
N ALA A 24 -1.74 7.83 -13.72
CA ALA A 24 -1.52 7.23 -12.42
C ALA A 24 -1.39 8.42 -11.46
N ARG A 25 -2.42 8.64 -10.64
CA ARG A 25 -2.40 9.74 -9.68
C ARG A 25 -1.26 9.41 -8.75
N ARG A 26 -0.15 10.12 -8.89
CA ARG A 26 0.91 10.08 -7.89
C ARG A 26 0.33 10.72 -6.65
N TYR A 27 0.07 9.91 -5.63
CA TYR A 27 -0.32 10.41 -4.33
C TYR A 27 0.93 11.04 -3.71
N THR A 28 0.91 12.36 -3.54
CA THR A 28 1.92 13.09 -2.78
C THR A 28 1.50 13.07 -1.32
N LEU A 29 2.31 12.44 -0.48
CA LEU A 29 2.13 12.43 0.97
C LEU A 29 2.85 13.65 1.56
N SER A 30 2.32 14.22 2.63
CA SER A 30 3.06 15.18 3.44
C SER A 30 4.22 14.48 4.16
N ALA A 31 5.24 15.23 4.58
CA ALA A 31 6.34 14.69 5.36
C ALA A 31 5.85 13.97 6.64
N ASP A 32 4.88 14.57 7.33
CA ASP A 32 4.26 13.98 8.52
C ASP A 32 3.54 12.66 8.21
N ALA A 33 2.82 12.60 7.07
CA ALA A 33 2.16 11.37 6.65
C ALA A 33 3.15 10.27 6.26
N GLN A 34 4.28 10.64 5.64
CA GLN A 34 5.37 9.69 5.35
C GLN A 34 6.00 9.16 6.63
N ALA A 35 6.26 10.02 7.62
CA ALA A 35 6.80 9.61 8.91
C ALA A 35 5.83 8.67 9.65
N ALA A 36 4.54 9.03 9.69
CA ALA A 36 3.53 8.19 10.31
C ALA A 36 3.42 6.80 9.64
N LEU A 37 3.45 6.75 8.30
CA LEU A 37 3.43 5.48 7.58
C LEU A 37 4.72 4.67 7.77
N SER A 38 5.88 5.33 7.88
CA SER A 38 7.15 4.66 8.13
C SER A 38 7.13 3.97 9.49
N ASN A 39 6.73 4.70 10.54
CA ASN A 39 6.58 4.15 11.88
C ASN A 39 5.57 2.99 11.90
N LEU A 40 4.43 3.14 11.20
CA LEU A 40 3.44 2.06 11.10
C LEU A 40 4.04 0.81 10.44
N ILE A 41 4.84 0.97 9.39
CA ILE A 41 5.49 -0.16 8.71
C ILE A 41 6.53 -0.82 9.63
N GLU A 42 7.30 -0.03 10.38
CA GLU A 42 8.24 -0.53 11.38
C GLU A 42 7.52 -1.35 12.45
N ASP A 43 6.42 -0.82 13.02
CA ASP A 43 5.60 -1.52 14.01
C ASP A 43 5.03 -2.84 13.43
N VAL A 44 4.58 -2.81 12.17
CA VAL A 44 4.04 -4.01 11.50
C VAL A 44 5.14 -5.07 11.33
N ILE A 45 6.36 -4.67 10.95
CA ILE A 45 7.49 -5.59 10.81
C ILE A 45 7.86 -6.19 12.17
N GLU A 46 7.97 -5.37 13.21
CA GLU A 46 8.32 -5.83 14.56
C GLU A 46 7.30 -6.83 15.10
N ASN A 47 6.00 -6.48 15.05
CA ASN A 47 4.91 -7.36 15.50
C ASN A 47 4.88 -8.68 14.70
N THR A 48 5.11 -8.62 13.38
CA THR A 48 5.14 -9.81 12.53
C THR A 48 6.28 -10.74 12.92
N LEU A 49 7.48 -10.20 13.15
CA LEU A 49 8.65 -10.99 13.51
C LEU A 49 8.52 -11.60 14.91
N GLU A 50 7.92 -10.86 15.85
CA GLU A 50 7.65 -11.38 17.18
C GLU A 50 6.66 -12.55 17.16
N ASP A 51 5.57 -12.43 16.38
CA ASP A 51 4.61 -13.51 16.18
C ASP A 51 5.24 -14.71 15.46
N ALA A 52 6.05 -14.48 14.43
CA ALA A 52 6.76 -15.54 13.72
C ALA A 52 7.75 -16.28 14.64
N LYS A 53 8.44 -15.54 15.52
CA LYS A 53 9.31 -16.12 16.55
C LYS A 53 8.52 -17.02 17.51
N LYS A 54 7.38 -16.55 18.03
CA LYS A 54 6.49 -17.35 18.89
C LYS A 54 5.99 -18.61 18.16
N MET A 55 5.65 -18.50 16.88
CA MET A 55 5.25 -19.65 16.07
C MET A 55 6.38 -20.69 15.93
N ALA A 56 7.61 -20.23 15.68
CA ALA A 56 8.77 -21.10 15.57
C ALA A 56 9.09 -21.78 16.91
N GLU A 57 9.06 -21.02 18.02
CA GLU A 57 9.25 -21.55 19.38
C GLU A 57 8.20 -22.61 19.73
N ASN A 58 6.93 -22.35 19.42
CA ASN A 58 5.83 -23.30 19.63
C ASN A 58 5.99 -24.57 18.77
N ALA A 59 6.62 -24.46 17.61
CA ALA A 59 6.97 -25.59 16.76
C ALA A 59 8.27 -26.30 17.18
N GLY A 60 8.92 -25.87 18.28
CA GLY A 60 10.19 -26.42 18.74
C GLY A 60 11.38 -26.09 17.84
N LYS A 61 11.24 -25.08 16.97
CA LYS A 61 12.29 -24.63 16.05
C LYS A 61 13.15 -23.56 16.71
N ASN A 62 14.47 -23.70 16.59
CA ASN A 62 15.44 -22.70 17.07
C ASN A 62 15.64 -21.53 16.10
N LYS A 63 15.03 -21.57 14.92
CA LYS A 63 15.14 -20.55 13.87
C LYS A 63 13.78 -20.34 13.24
N VAL A 64 13.50 -19.08 12.91
CA VAL A 64 12.31 -18.68 12.16
C VAL A 64 12.51 -19.01 10.68
N SER A 65 11.58 -19.74 10.10
CA SER A 65 11.46 -20.02 8.68
C SER A 65 10.55 -18.98 8.00
N ILE A 66 10.59 -18.97 6.66
CA ILE A 66 9.71 -18.14 5.84
C ILE A 66 8.24 -18.52 6.08
N GLU A 67 7.94 -19.80 6.35
CA GLU A 67 6.57 -20.26 6.58
C GLU A 67 5.97 -19.63 7.83
N GLU A 68 6.76 -19.47 8.91
CA GLU A 68 6.29 -18.78 10.12
C GLU A 68 6.07 -17.29 9.87
N ILE A 69 6.94 -16.64 9.10
CA ILE A 69 6.78 -15.21 8.73
C ILE A 69 5.51 -15.02 7.89
N GLU A 70 5.29 -15.87 6.89
CA GLU A 70 4.07 -15.84 6.08
C GLU A 70 2.82 -16.10 6.92
N GLY A 71 2.88 -17.04 7.87
CA GLY A 71 1.80 -17.33 8.79
C GLY A 71 1.46 -16.13 9.68
N ALA A 72 2.48 -15.50 10.26
CA ALA A 72 2.34 -14.30 11.08
C ALA A 72 1.77 -13.12 10.26
N LEU A 73 2.27 -12.86 9.05
CA LEU A 73 1.73 -11.83 8.15
C LEU A 73 0.26 -12.09 7.80
N LYS A 74 -0.10 -13.33 7.47
CA LYS A 74 -1.50 -13.70 7.17
C LYS A 74 -2.40 -13.47 8.39
N LYS A 75 -1.94 -13.80 9.60
CA LYS A 75 -2.67 -13.55 10.84
C LYS A 75 -2.85 -12.05 11.06
N LEU A 76 -1.78 -11.26 10.94
CA LEU A 76 -1.79 -9.82 11.11
C LEU A 76 -2.74 -9.12 10.11
N CYS A 77 -2.66 -9.47 8.83
CA CYS A 77 -3.58 -8.97 7.79
C CYS A 77 -5.04 -9.34 8.05
N LYS A 78 -5.32 -10.53 8.61
CA LYS A 78 -6.68 -10.88 9.03
C LYS A 78 -7.17 -9.96 10.14
N THR A 79 -6.38 -9.69 11.17
CA THR A 79 -6.74 -8.73 12.24
C THR A 79 -7.11 -7.36 11.65
N PHE A 80 -6.28 -6.79 10.78
CA PHE A 80 -6.60 -5.52 10.10
C PHE A 80 -7.86 -5.59 9.24
N SER A 81 -8.14 -6.73 8.60
CA SER A 81 -9.35 -6.91 7.81
C SER A 81 -10.61 -7.05 8.67
N THR A 82 -10.48 -7.60 9.88
CA THR A 82 -11.59 -7.91 10.79
C THR A 82 -11.89 -6.73 11.73
N GLU A 83 -10.88 -5.96 12.13
CA GLU A 83 -10.97 -4.77 12.99
C GLU A 83 -11.71 -3.59 12.33
N ASN A 84 -11.89 -3.61 11.00
CA ASN A 84 -12.74 -2.64 10.30
C ASN A 84 -14.25 -2.79 10.61
N SER A 85 -14.64 -3.80 11.41
CA SER A 85 -16.02 -4.08 11.79
C SER A 85 -16.37 -3.59 13.21
N THR A 86 -15.39 -3.37 14.07
CA THR A 86 -15.60 -2.94 15.46
C THR A 86 -14.46 -2.02 15.90
N GLU A 87 -14.79 -0.74 15.98
CA GLU A 87 -14.00 0.35 16.54
C GLU A 87 -13.41 -0.02 17.91
N THR A 88 -12.10 -0.31 18.00
CA THR A 88 -11.33 -0.14 19.24
C THR A 88 -9.82 -0.10 19.03
N ARG A 89 -9.28 1.12 19.06
CA ARG A 89 -8.00 1.53 19.65
C ARG A 89 -6.73 0.75 19.27
N PHE A 90 -6.20 1.04 18.08
CA PHE A 90 -4.76 1.29 17.99
C PHE A 90 -4.49 2.54 18.86
N ARG A 91 -3.91 2.37 20.05
CA ARG A 91 -3.34 3.47 20.83
C ARG A 91 -1.86 3.57 20.46
N PRO A 92 -1.49 4.40 19.46
CA PRO A 92 -0.09 4.77 19.30
C PRO A 92 0.40 5.37 20.62
N SER A 93 1.49 4.82 21.15
CA SER A 93 2.12 5.18 22.43
C SER A 93 2.68 6.62 22.46
N TYR A 94 2.53 7.40 21.39
CA TYR A 94 3.12 8.73 21.22
C TYR A 94 2.13 9.88 21.02
N LEU A 95 0.88 9.75 21.47
CA LEU A 95 -0.02 10.92 21.63
C LEU A 95 0.38 11.84 22.81
N THR A 96 1.67 11.99 23.10
CA THR A 96 2.23 13.16 23.78
C THR A 96 2.47 14.25 22.75
N PHE A 97 1.39 14.95 22.41
CA PHE A 97 1.42 16.22 21.70
C PHE A 97 2.24 17.22 22.55
N HIS A 98 3.54 17.34 22.30
CA HIS A 98 4.32 18.45 22.85
C HIS A 98 4.10 19.67 21.96
N PRO A 99 3.44 20.74 22.45
CA PRO A 99 3.36 21.98 21.69
C PRO A 99 4.77 22.54 21.55
N PHE A 100 5.26 22.59 20.31
CA PHE A 100 6.48 23.30 19.95
C PHE A 100 6.37 24.76 20.43
N LYS A 101 7.05 25.06 21.54
CA LYS A 101 7.35 26.43 21.96
C LYS A 101 8.26 27.05 20.90
N ARG A 102 7.70 27.93 20.06
CA ARG A 102 8.51 28.88 19.28
C ARG A 102 9.24 29.82 20.24
N ARG A 103 10.57 29.74 20.21
CA ARG A 103 11.58 30.76 20.56
C ARG A 103 12.67 30.53 19.52
N PHE A 104 13.18 31.47 18.75
CA PHE A 104 13.15 32.93 18.72
C PHE A 104 12.81 33.39 17.30
#